data_AF-A0A7X7QMI8-F1
#
_entry.id   AF-A0A7X7QMI8-F1
#
_cell.length_a   1.000
_cell.length_b   1.000
_cell.length_c   1.000
_cell.angle_alpha   90.00
_cell.angle_beta   90.00
_cell.angle_gamma   90.00
#
_symmetry.space_group_name_H-M   'P 1'
#
loop_
_entity.id
_entity.type
_entity.pdbx_description
1 polymer ?
#
loop_
_entity_poly.entity_id
_entity_poly.type
_entity_poly.pdbx_seq_one_letter_code
_entity_poly.pdbx_strand_id
1 'polypeptide(L)'
;MYSLWRIGGLMGMAGGLLCLAGVAAAEPFAVELKNPSFDGAMAGRVPAGWSLYAGAGREQTFRLVEPAFGKGQAVLLDDRDAEHEIGLTQDVAAPGGQAYEVAVDVAAVPEAPPP
;
A
#
# COMPACT_ATOMS: atom_id res chain seq x y z
N MET A 1 62.54 -55.42 19.47
CA MET A 1 61.49 -56.45 19.27
C MET A 1 60.50 -56.26 20.42
N TYR A 2 59.31 -55.68 20.27
CA TYR A 2 58.31 -55.79 19.20
C TYR A 2 57.81 -54.41 18.71
N SER A 3 57.17 -54.44 17.54
CA SER A 3 56.64 -53.35 16.73
C SER A 3 55.09 -53.44 16.66
N LEU A 4 54.45 -52.43 16.06
CA LEU A 4 53.03 -52.25 15.69
C LEU A 4 52.11 -51.70 16.82
N TRP A 5 51.15 -50.78 16.62
CA TRP A 5 50.54 -50.19 15.41
C TRP A 5 49.77 -48.87 15.74
N ARG A 6 49.37 -48.19 14.66
CA ARG A 6 48.58 -46.95 14.52
C ARG A 6 47.27 -46.89 15.34
N ILE A 7 46.79 -45.67 15.63
CA ILE A 7 45.43 -45.09 15.47
C ILE A 7 45.58 -43.64 16.02
N GLY A 8 45.36 -42.54 15.29
CA GLY A 8 44.28 -42.25 14.37
C GLY A 8 43.20 -41.44 15.11
N GLY A 9 43.26 -40.10 15.00
CA GLY A 9 42.07 -39.25 15.17
C GLY A 9 41.99 -38.43 16.46
N LEU A 10 42.10 -37.12 16.31
CA LEU A 10 41.12 -36.20 16.91
C LEU A 10 40.98 -35.01 15.97
N MET A 11 40.08 -35.20 15.01
CA MET A 11 39.53 -34.11 14.19
C MET A 11 38.66 -33.29 15.15
N GLY A 12 39.21 -32.18 15.66
CA GLY A 12 38.47 -31.25 16.49
C GLY A 12 37.31 -30.69 15.68
N MET A 13 36.09 -31.06 16.05
CA MET A 13 34.89 -30.37 15.58
C MET A 13 34.98 -28.92 16.04
N ALA A 14 35.31 -28.02 15.11
CA ALA A 14 35.07 -26.60 15.28
C ALA A 14 33.55 -26.42 15.32
N GLY A 15 33.03 -26.18 16.53
CA GLY A 15 31.61 -25.95 16.78
C GLY A 15 31.09 -24.82 15.89
N GLY A 16 30.07 -25.13 15.12
CA GLY A 16 29.32 -24.15 14.33
C GLY A 16 28.71 -23.12 15.27
N LEU A 17 29.25 -21.91 15.23
CA LEU A 17 28.61 -20.73 15.81
C LEU A 17 27.41 -20.40 14.92
N LEU A 18 26.23 -20.89 15.32
CA LEU A 18 24.97 -20.52 14.69
C LEU A 18 24.71 -19.05 15.03
N CYS A 19 25.03 -18.14 14.10
CA CYS A 19 24.68 -16.73 14.22
C CYS A 19 23.16 -16.60 14.17
N LEU A 20 22.52 -16.52 15.33
CA LEU A 20 21.16 -15.99 15.46
C LEU A 20 21.26 -14.47 15.23
N ALA A 21 21.40 -14.07 13.97
CA ALA A 21 21.22 -12.69 13.58
C ALA A 21 19.76 -12.33 13.85
N GLY A 22 19.52 -11.57 14.92
CA GLY A 22 18.21 -11.02 15.21
C GLY A 22 17.75 -10.23 13.98
N VAL A 23 16.63 -10.64 13.40
CA VAL A 23 15.99 -9.87 12.32
C VAL A 23 15.44 -8.61 12.97
N ALA A 24 16.21 -7.53 12.94
CA ALA A 24 15.69 -6.22 13.30
C ALA A 24 14.62 -5.88 12.26
N ALA A 25 13.35 -5.84 12.67
CA ALA A 25 12.30 -5.33 11.81
C ALA A 25 12.64 -3.87 11.47
N ALA A 26 12.63 -3.54 10.17
CA ALA A 26 12.81 -2.16 9.74
C ALA A 26 11.68 -1.31 10.31
N GLU A 27 12.01 -0.13 10.83
CA GLU A 27 10.98 0.80 11.30
C GLU A 27 10.09 1.24 10.13
N PRO A 28 8.76 1.31 10.31
CA PRO A 28 7.87 1.86 9.30
C PRO A 28 8.29 3.28 8.94
N PHE A 29 8.27 3.61 7.65
CA PHE A 29 8.47 4.96 7.14
C PHE A 29 7.23 5.42 6.39
N ALA A 30 6.93 6.70 6.47
CA ALA A 30 5.80 7.30 5.75
C ALA A 30 6.17 7.59 4.30
N VAL A 31 5.26 7.24 3.38
CA VAL A 31 5.27 7.74 2.00
C VAL A 31 4.25 8.88 1.93
N GLU A 32 4.72 10.10 1.73
CA GLU A 32 3.87 11.28 1.72
C GLU A 32 2.97 11.32 0.49
N LEU A 33 1.66 11.32 0.72
CA LEU A 33 0.63 11.58 -0.30
C LEU A 33 0.17 13.03 -0.20
N LYS A 34 -0.11 13.66 -1.34
CA LYS A 34 -0.79 14.95 -1.42
C LYS A 34 -2.28 14.75 -1.21
N ASN A 35 -2.86 15.50 -0.28
CA ASN A 35 -4.30 15.47 0.03
C ASN A 35 -4.82 14.03 0.28
N PRO A 36 -4.25 13.27 1.23
CA PRO A 36 -4.55 11.83 1.43
C PRO A 36 -5.97 11.57 1.94
N SER A 37 -6.53 12.51 2.71
CA SER A 37 -7.85 12.43 3.32
C SER A 37 -8.90 13.27 2.59
N PHE A 38 -8.56 13.81 1.43
CA PHE A 38 -9.44 14.65 0.63
C PHE A 38 -9.99 15.91 1.31
N ASP A 39 -9.39 16.39 2.41
CA ASP A 39 -9.80 17.62 3.09
C ASP A 39 -9.49 18.90 2.29
N GLY A 40 -8.72 18.78 1.21
CA GLY A 40 -8.45 19.85 0.25
C GLY A 40 -9.56 20.03 -0.80
N ALA A 41 -9.50 21.14 -1.53
CA ALA A 41 -10.49 21.46 -2.57
C ALA A 41 -10.38 20.55 -3.82
N MET A 42 -11.42 20.58 -4.66
CA MET A 42 -11.34 20.07 -6.03
C MET A 42 -10.41 20.93 -6.89
N ALA A 43 -9.68 20.30 -7.81
CA ALA A 43 -8.92 20.91 -8.88
C ALA A 43 -9.48 20.44 -10.23
N GLY A 44 -10.47 21.17 -10.76
CA GLY A 44 -11.23 20.71 -11.92
C GLY A 44 -12.14 19.54 -11.56
N ARG A 45 -12.04 18.41 -12.27
CA ARG A 45 -12.92 17.24 -12.05
C ARG A 45 -12.41 16.24 -11.00
N VAL A 46 -11.24 16.47 -10.41
CA VAL A 46 -10.62 15.57 -9.41
C VAL A 46 -10.17 16.37 -8.17
N PRO A 47 -9.92 15.73 -7.02
CA PRO A 47 -9.35 16.42 -5.85
C PRO A 47 -7.96 17.00 -6.13
N ALA A 48 -7.63 18.13 -5.50
CA ALA A 48 -6.30 18.71 -5.64
C ALA A 48 -5.21 17.72 -5.22
N GLY A 49 -4.15 17.62 -6.04
CA GLY A 49 -3.04 16.69 -5.80
C GLY A 49 -3.22 15.30 -6.43
N TRP A 50 -4.40 15.00 -6.98
CA TRP A 50 -4.70 13.73 -7.63
C TRP A 50 -4.85 13.91 -9.15
N SER A 51 -4.65 12.82 -9.88
CA SER A 51 -4.88 12.70 -11.31
C SER A 51 -6.04 11.77 -11.60
N LEU A 52 -6.72 11.99 -12.72
CA LEU A 52 -7.74 11.07 -13.22
C LEU A 52 -7.08 9.76 -13.66
N TYR A 53 -7.57 8.64 -13.14
CA TYR A 53 -7.34 7.32 -13.69
C TYR A 53 -8.51 6.94 -14.59
N ALA A 54 -8.24 6.49 -15.81
CA ALA A 54 -9.25 6.20 -16.83
C ALA A 54 -10.24 7.37 -17.06
N GLY A 55 -11.56 7.13 -17.06
CA GLY A 55 -12.56 8.20 -17.12
C GLY A 55 -13.00 8.61 -18.52
N ALA A 56 -13.04 7.64 -19.45
CA ALA A 56 -13.57 7.79 -20.81
C ALA A 56 -15.09 7.52 -20.90
N GLY A 57 -15.71 7.06 -19.80
CA GLY A 57 -17.14 6.77 -19.73
C GLY A 57 -18.00 8.04 -19.65
N ARG A 58 -19.30 7.86 -19.89
CA ARG A 58 -20.28 8.95 -19.82
C ARG A 58 -20.77 9.11 -18.38
N GLU A 59 -21.08 10.35 -17.99
CA GLU A 59 -21.71 10.67 -16.70
C GLU A 59 -20.89 10.29 -15.44
N GLN A 60 -19.62 9.95 -15.62
CA GLN A 60 -18.70 9.65 -14.52
C GLN A 60 -18.22 10.93 -13.80
N THR A 61 -18.47 11.03 -12.49
CA THR A 61 -18.13 12.23 -11.71
C THR A 61 -17.45 11.93 -10.37
N PHE A 62 -16.70 12.93 -9.89
CA PHE A 62 -16.18 12.96 -8.52
C PHE A 62 -16.76 14.14 -7.77
N ARG A 63 -17.17 13.90 -6.52
CA ARG A 63 -17.64 14.96 -5.62
C ARG A 63 -17.08 14.76 -4.22
N LEU A 64 -16.76 15.86 -3.54
CA LEU A 64 -16.44 15.84 -2.13
C LEU A 64 -17.71 15.72 -1.30
N VAL A 65 -17.74 14.78 -0.36
CA VAL A 65 -18.88 14.47 0.51
C VAL A 65 -18.42 14.24 1.94
N GLU A 66 -19.35 14.29 2.89
CA GLU A 66 -19.11 13.78 4.24
C GLU A 66 -19.15 12.23 4.21
N PRO A 67 -18.16 11.53 4.78
CA PRO A 67 -18.11 10.08 4.71
C PRO A 67 -19.12 9.41 5.64
N ALA A 68 -19.64 8.26 5.23
CA ALA A 68 -20.53 7.44 6.06
C ALA A 68 -19.86 6.90 7.34
N PHE A 69 -18.52 6.85 7.38
CA PHE A 69 -17.74 6.43 8.54
C PHE A 69 -17.47 7.57 9.56
N GLY A 70 -17.97 8.78 9.32
CA GLY A 70 -17.97 9.85 10.32
C GLY A 70 -17.29 11.14 9.86
N LYS A 71 -16.29 11.61 10.63
CA LYS A 71 -15.67 12.94 10.45
C LYS A 71 -14.72 12.98 9.26
N GLY A 72 -14.55 14.17 8.70
CA GLY A 72 -13.63 14.46 7.60
C GLY A 72 -14.36 14.59 6.27
N GLN A 73 -13.60 14.50 5.19
CA GLN A 73 -14.13 14.53 3.83
C GLN A 73 -13.79 13.22 3.11
N ALA A 74 -14.62 12.84 2.14
CA ALA A 74 -14.35 11.73 1.24
C ALA A 74 -14.71 12.10 -0.19
N VAL A 75 -14.27 11.29 -1.14
CA VAL A 75 -14.64 11.40 -2.55
C VAL A 75 -15.73 10.39 -2.86
N LEU A 76 -16.88 10.87 -3.30
CA LEU A 76 -17.87 10.07 -4.00
C LEU A 76 -17.45 9.94 -5.46
N LEU A 77 -17.18 8.70 -5.88
CA LEU A 77 -17.03 8.29 -7.26
C LEU A 77 -18.41 7.81 -7.76
N ASP A 78 -18.99 8.54 -8.71
CA ASP A 78 -20.26 8.21 -9.35
C ASP A 78 -19.93 7.70 -10.76
N ASP A 79 -19.90 6.37 -10.95
CA ASP A 79 -19.39 5.72 -12.17
C ASP A 79 -20.45 5.69 -13.29
N ARG A 80 -21.66 5.19 -13.01
CA ARG A 80 -22.82 5.10 -13.95
C ARG A 80 -22.58 4.44 -15.32
N ASP A 81 -21.36 4.03 -15.64
CA ASP A 81 -20.97 3.43 -16.91
C ASP A 81 -20.18 2.15 -16.66
N ALA A 82 -20.88 1.02 -16.52
CA ALA A 82 -20.26 -0.26 -16.19
C ALA A 82 -19.25 -0.77 -17.23
N GLU A 83 -19.23 -0.18 -18.43
CA GLU A 83 -18.30 -0.55 -19.51
C GLU A 83 -16.96 0.21 -19.43
N HIS A 84 -16.88 1.26 -18.62
CA HIS A 84 -15.70 2.11 -18.51
C HIS A 84 -15.32 2.33 -17.06
N GLU A 85 -14.05 2.14 -16.73
CA GLU A 85 -13.56 2.46 -15.40
C GLU A 85 -13.35 3.99 -15.23
N ILE A 86 -13.52 4.47 -14.00
CA ILE A 86 -13.00 5.75 -13.55
C ILE A 86 -12.32 5.58 -12.19
N GLY A 87 -11.27 6.36 -11.92
CA GLY A 87 -10.59 6.32 -10.63
C GLY A 87 -9.71 7.55 -10.40
N LEU A 88 -9.00 7.55 -9.27
CA LEU A 88 -8.01 8.55 -8.92
C LEU A 88 -6.64 7.87 -8.78
N THR A 89 -5.59 8.56 -9.22
CA THR A 89 -4.22 8.08 -9.07
C THR A 89 -3.30 9.21 -8.60
N GLN A 90 -2.22 8.83 -7.92
CA GLN A 90 -1.13 9.71 -7.55
C GLN A 90 0.17 8.93 -7.58
N ASP A 91 1.13 9.41 -8.37
CA ASP A 91 2.47 8.82 -8.40
C ASP A 91 3.30 9.36 -7.24
N VAL A 92 4.00 8.46 -6.54
CA VAL A 92 4.92 8.77 -5.44
C VAL A 92 6.24 8.06 -5.60
N ALA A 93 7.31 8.66 -5.08
CA ALA A 93 8.63 8.04 -5.09
C ALA A 93 8.67 6.89 -4.08
N ALA A 94 9.03 5.70 -4.55
CA ALA A 94 9.14 4.49 -3.73
C ALA A 94 10.53 3.85 -3.90
N PRO A 95 11.43 3.95 -2.90
CA PRO A 95 12.70 3.24 -2.91
C PRO A 95 12.53 1.71 -3.10
N GLY A 96 13.38 1.12 -3.94
CA GLY A 96 13.43 -0.32 -4.12
C GLY A 96 13.94 -1.06 -2.87
N GLY A 97 13.60 -2.34 -2.74
CA GLY A 97 14.05 -3.18 -1.62
C GLY A 97 13.25 -3.00 -0.33
N GLN A 98 12.15 -2.25 -0.37
CA GLN A 98 11.25 -2.03 0.76
C GLN A 98 9.90 -2.73 0.54
N ALA A 99 9.25 -3.12 1.63
CA ALA A 99 7.84 -3.51 1.63
C ALA A 99 6.97 -2.28 1.90
N TYR A 100 5.83 -2.19 1.21
CA TYR A 100 4.89 -1.09 1.33
C TYR A 100 3.50 -1.60 1.71
N GLU A 101 2.79 -0.82 2.51
CA GLU A 101 1.40 -1.02 2.85
C GLU A 101 0.59 0.18 2.35
N VAL A 102 -0.58 -0.09 1.78
CA VAL A 102 -1.54 0.94 1.36
C VAL A 102 -2.86 0.63 2.05
N ALA A 103 -3.41 1.62 2.74
CA ALA A 103 -4.71 1.54 3.39
C ALA A 103 -5.63 2.64 2.83
N VAL A 104 -6.90 2.29 2.64
CA VAL A 104 -7.95 3.22 2.21
C VAL A 104 -9.26 2.81 2.86
N ASP A 105 -10.02 3.80 3.33
CA ASP A 105 -11.37 3.61 3.84
C ASP A 105 -12.39 3.76 2.71
N VAL A 106 -13.27 2.77 2.56
CA VAL A 106 -14.30 2.75 1.52
C VAL A 106 -15.65 2.49 2.15
N ALA A 107 -16.65 3.27 1.73
CA ALA A 107 -18.04 3.08 2.13
C ALA A 107 -18.95 3.15 0.89
N ALA A 108 -19.97 2.30 0.88
CA ALA A 108 -21.06 2.42 -0.08
C ALA A 108 -21.96 3.60 0.32
N VAL A 109 -22.41 4.36 -0.67
CA VAL A 109 -23.47 5.36 -0.47
C VAL A 109 -24.82 4.65 -0.64
N PRO A 110 -25.80 4.85 0.26
CA PRO A 110 -27.14 4.32 0.06
C PRO A 110 -27.69 4.76 -1.29
N GLU A 111 -28.22 3.81 -2.06
CA GLU A 111 -28.87 4.12 -3.34
C GLU A 111 -30.01 5.11 -3.08
N ALA A 112 -29.97 6.28 -3.70
CA ALA A 112 -31.12 7.16 -3.69
C ALA A 112 -32.24 6.43 -4.45
N PRO A 113 -33.49 6.37 -3.93
CA PRO A 113 -34.57 5.76 -4.67
C PRO A 113 -34.68 6.42 -6.05
N PRO A 114 -34.99 5.64 -7.11
CA PRO A 114 -35.13 6.20 -8.44
C PRO A 114 -36.16 7.35 -8.43
N PRO A 115 -35.94 8.41 -9.23
CA PRO A 115 -36.87 9.54 -9.32
C PRO A 115 -38.27 9.12 -9.77
#